data_AF-A0A1Q4FND2-F1
#
_entry.id   AF-A0A1Q4FND2-F1
#
_cell.length_a   1.000
_cell.length_b   1.000
_cell.length_c   1.000
_cell.angle_alpha   90.00
_cell.angle_beta   90.00
_cell.angle_gamma   90.00
#
_symmetry.space_group_name_H-M   'P 1'
#
loop_
_entity.id
_entity.type
_entity.pdbx_description
1 polymer ?
#
loop_
_entity_poly.entity_id
_entity_poly.type
_entity_poly.pdbx_seq_one_letter_code
_entity_poly.pdbx_strand_id
1 'polypeptide(L)'
;MMPHRTTDIRPHRPALRCFALLAAFLLALSECVLAAPSLAEDAYLDMRLVAASDVAPQWPPDLVISGIWSDACLPSVQRSRLAGQDLDIYLRSEKQVCAQVQTPFELKLNPARLAGRSQLGLGVYRVRLFLAHDNGSNQLIAFRLLRSGGEDRRSRPESGFWWSVATANNIPALPGNGLSIEQQGDTLAVTWLSYESGAPTWYFGSQSMPGRIARIELSRMVGGAEAFSGPNSAPGIEPGLALNIEFLGPAHANAWLVRGQPGSTRSIEIQDLNLVRLPFAAGNPGKDWQGQWALVVGDESTARIIDLTTAETADAETFRIRDRLGSINLQCRLEDMDGHAIASSCSLVDGASLLADFDQVGRDRLSGQNADGMPVRLVRLPR
;
A
#
# COMPACT_ATOMS: atom_id res chain seq x y z
N MET A 1 -50.90 50.94 -67.43
CA MET A 1 -51.43 50.80 -66.05
C MET A 1 -50.27 51.13 -65.11
N MET A 2 -50.37 52.23 -64.37
CA MET A 2 -49.49 52.60 -63.25
C MET A 2 -49.45 51.46 -62.19
N PRO A 3 -48.41 51.32 -61.34
CA PRO A 3 -47.68 52.45 -60.76
C PRO A 3 -46.15 52.36 -60.67
N HIS A 4 -45.60 53.58 -60.53
CA HIS A 4 -44.33 53.98 -59.97
C HIS A 4 -43.75 53.09 -58.86
N ARG A 5 -42.43 52.91 -58.90
CA ARG A 5 -41.63 52.93 -57.67
C ARG A 5 -40.32 53.68 -57.88
N THR A 6 -40.21 54.75 -57.11
CA THR A 6 -39.11 55.70 -57.00
C THR A 6 -37.89 55.08 -56.36
N THR A 7 -36.74 55.51 -56.87
CA THR A 7 -35.39 55.40 -56.32
C THR A 7 -35.28 56.00 -54.92
N ASP A 8 -34.57 55.32 -54.02
CA ASP A 8 -33.80 56.02 -52.99
C ASP A 8 -32.48 55.29 -52.74
N ILE A 9 -31.39 56.00 -53.05
CA ILE A 9 -30.00 55.57 -52.92
C ILE A 9 -29.49 56.15 -51.61
N ARG A 10 -29.19 55.30 -50.63
CA ARG A 10 -28.43 55.68 -49.44
C ARG A 10 -26.99 55.20 -49.54
N PRO A 11 -25.99 56.07 -49.26
CA PRO A 11 -24.60 55.66 -49.20
C PRO A 11 -24.30 55.05 -47.83
N HIS A 12 -23.95 53.77 -47.78
CA HIS A 12 -23.32 53.19 -46.59
C HIS A 12 -21.80 53.37 -46.70
N ARG A 13 -21.28 54.34 -45.93
CA ARG A 13 -19.86 54.34 -45.54
C ARG A 13 -19.60 53.25 -44.50
N PRO A 14 -18.41 52.61 -44.54
CA PRO A 14 -18.03 51.51 -43.68
C PRO A 14 -17.49 52.05 -42.35
N ALA A 15 -17.87 51.44 -41.23
CA ALA A 15 -17.20 51.72 -39.95
C ALA A 15 -17.27 50.50 -39.02
N LEU A 16 -16.11 49.88 -38.86
CA LEU A 16 -15.60 49.31 -37.60
C LEU A 16 -16.61 48.52 -36.75
N ARG A 17 -16.94 47.29 -37.16
CA ARG A 17 -17.45 46.25 -36.24
C ARG A 17 -16.98 44.86 -36.67
N CYS A 18 -15.67 44.62 -36.62
CA CYS A 18 -15.13 43.25 -36.78
C CYS A 18 -13.88 42.95 -35.92
N PHE A 19 -13.57 43.78 -34.91
CA PHE A 19 -12.38 43.56 -34.06
C PHE A 19 -12.69 43.34 -32.57
N ALA A 20 -13.96 43.10 -32.19
CA ALA A 20 -14.33 42.89 -30.79
C ALA A 20 -14.73 41.44 -30.44
N LEU A 21 -14.81 40.52 -31.41
CA LEU A 21 -15.23 39.13 -31.17
C LEU A 21 -14.10 38.09 -31.26
N LEU A 22 -12.91 38.46 -31.78
CA LEU A 22 -11.75 37.55 -31.77
C LEU A 22 -10.90 37.63 -30.49
N ALA A 23 -10.98 38.74 -29.74
CA ALA A 23 -10.21 38.89 -28.49
C ALA A 23 -10.86 38.19 -27.28
N ALA A 24 -12.17 37.91 -27.32
CA ALA A 24 -12.88 37.22 -26.24
C ALA A 24 -12.75 35.68 -26.31
N PHE A 25 -12.35 35.12 -27.45
CA PHE A 25 -12.13 33.67 -27.60
C PHE A 25 -10.68 33.24 -27.37
N LEU A 26 -9.72 34.18 -27.38
CA LEU A 26 -8.30 33.94 -27.13
C LEU A 26 -7.88 34.14 -25.66
N LEU A 27 -8.78 34.60 -24.79
CA LEU A 27 -8.54 34.82 -23.36
C LEU A 27 -9.21 33.77 -22.44
N ALA A 28 -9.84 32.73 -23.00
CA ALA A 28 -10.42 31.62 -22.24
C ALA A 28 -9.56 30.34 -22.24
N LEU A 29 -8.30 30.42 -22.70
CA LEU A 29 -7.34 29.31 -22.71
C LEU A 29 -6.12 29.53 -21.80
N SER A 30 -6.21 30.50 -20.89
CA SER A 30 -5.21 30.85 -19.88
C SER A 30 -6.00 30.96 -18.58
N GLU A 31 -6.18 29.93 -17.76
CA GLU A 31 -5.15 29.32 -16.92
C GLU A 31 -5.67 27.94 -16.48
N CYS A 32 -5.47 26.90 -17.29
CA CYS A 32 -5.32 25.58 -16.70
C CYS A 32 -3.84 25.45 -16.35
N VAL A 33 -3.42 26.16 -15.29
CA VAL A 33 -2.20 25.78 -14.59
C VAL A 33 -2.49 24.39 -14.08
N LEU A 34 -2.09 23.37 -14.85
CA LEU A 34 -1.87 22.03 -14.35
C LEU A 34 -0.83 22.22 -13.24
N ALA A 35 -1.31 22.44 -12.02
CA ALA A 35 -0.49 22.38 -10.84
C ALA A 35 0.18 21.01 -10.91
N ALA A 36 1.47 20.99 -11.22
CA ALA A 36 2.27 19.79 -11.04
C ALA A 36 1.94 19.30 -9.63
N PRO A 37 1.56 18.02 -9.46
CA PRO A 37 1.21 17.50 -8.15
C PRO A 37 2.38 17.83 -7.23
N SER A 38 2.16 18.76 -6.29
CA SER A 38 3.17 19.09 -5.31
C SER A 38 3.43 17.77 -4.59
N LEU A 39 4.67 17.26 -4.71
CA LEU A 39 5.15 16.18 -3.86
C LEU A 39 4.75 16.56 -2.44
N ALA A 40 3.78 15.84 -1.89
CA ALA A 40 3.21 16.16 -0.60
C ALA A 40 4.35 16.23 0.42
N GLU A 41 4.19 17.04 1.47
CA GLU A 41 5.20 17.21 2.52
C GLU A 41 5.70 15.85 3.07
N ASP A 42 4.85 14.83 3.05
CA ASP A 42 5.18 13.42 3.27
C ASP A 42 6.42 12.90 2.53
N ALA A 43 6.71 13.34 1.30
CA ALA A 43 7.88 12.91 0.53
C ALA A 43 9.20 13.44 1.14
N TYR A 44 9.17 14.58 1.82
CA TYR A 44 10.34 15.25 2.39
C TYR A 44 10.56 14.94 3.88
N LEU A 45 9.65 14.20 4.50
CA LEU A 45 9.73 13.81 5.88
C LEU A 45 10.24 12.37 6.01
N ASP A 46 11.27 12.19 6.83
CA ASP A 46 11.70 10.89 7.32
C ASP A 46 11.17 10.68 8.73
N MET A 47 10.66 9.47 9.01
CA MET A 47 10.27 9.07 10.36
C MET A 47 10.87 7.70 10.64
N ARG A 48 11.54 7.59 11.78
CA ARG A 48 12.19 6.33 12.19
C ARG A 48 12.16 6.16 13.69
N LEU A 49 12.09 4.90 14.12
CA LEU A 49 12.31 4.53 15.51
C LEU A 49 13.81 4.31 15.70
N VAL A 50 14.39 5.00 16.68
CA VAL A 50 15.82 4.93 17.00
C VAL A 50 15.95 4.36 18.39
N ALA A 51 16.63 3.22 18.50
CA ALA A 51 16.91 2.60 19.77
C ALA A 51 17.81 3.45 20.65
N ALA A 52 17.65 3.34 21.97
CA ALA A 52 18.58 3.92 22.92
C ALA A 52 19.92 3.15 22.99
N SER A 53 19.95 1.90 22.52
CA SER A 53 21.12 1.01 22.54
C SER A 53 21.08 0.00 21.40
N ASP A 54 22.23 -0.26 20.79
CA ASP A 54 22.41 -1.30 19.76
C ASP A 54 22.19 -2.72 20.30
N VAL A 55 22.31 -2.91 21.62
CA VAL A 55 22.19 -4.22 22.29
C VAL A 55 20.73 -4.56 22.60
N ALA A 56 19.86 -3.55 22.66
CA ALA A 56 18.43 -3.71 22.88
C ALA A 56 17.66 -2.76 21.95
N PRO A 57 17.73 -2.96 20.62
CA PRO A 57 17.14 -2.04 19.65
C PRO A 57 15.63 -1.82 19.84
N GLN A 58 14.98 -2.77 20.52
CA GLN A 58 13.57 -2.74 20.86
C GLN A 58 13.19 -1.77 22.00
N TRP A 59 14.10 -1.31 22.87
CA TRP A 59 13.73 -0.68 24.17
C TRP A 59 14.43 0.66 24.48
N PRO A 60 13.67 1.61 25.07
CA PRO A 60 12.48 2.20 24.46
C PRO A 60 12.92 3.15 23.33
N PRO A 61 12.50 2.92 22.08
CA PRO A 61 12.99 3.73 20.98
C PRO A 61 12.42 5.15 21.05
N ASP A 62 13.25 6.12 20.70
CA ASP A 62 12.79 7.46 20.40
C ASP A 62 12.27 7.49 18.96
N LEU A 63 11.14 8.15 18.74
CA LEU A 63 10.69 8.53 17.41
C LEU A 63 11.48 9.77 16.99
N VAL A 64 12.18 9.66 15.87
CA VAL A 64 12.86 10.77 15.21
C VAL A 64 12.07 11.10 13.96
N ILE A 65 11.68 12.38 13.83
CA ILE A 65 11.04 12.96 12.65
C ILE A 65 12.01 13.99 12.12
N SER A 66 12.42 13.87 10.87
CA SER A 66 13.38 14.81 10.27
C SER A 66 12.98 15.14 8.84
N GLY A 67 13.47 16.27 8.33
CA GLY A 67 13.17 16.67 6.97
C GLY A 67 13.46 18.15 6.72
N ILE A 68 12.83 18.68 5.68
CA ILE A 68 12.92 20.09 5.31
C ILE A 68 11.55 20.72 5.55
N TRP A 69 11.50 21.76 6.38
CA TRP A 69 10.32 22.60 6.58
C TRP A 69 10.32 23.74 5.56
N SER A 70 9.15 24.21 5.14
CA SER A 70 9.06 25.19 4.04
C SER A 70 9.53 26.60 4.40
N ASP A 71 9.59 26.92 5.69
CA ASP A 71 9.94 28.24 6.21
C ASP A 71 10.76 28.13 7.51
N ALA A 72 11.20 29.27 8.04
CA ALA A 72 12.02 29.34 9.24
C ALA A 72 11.26 29.08 10.55
N CYS A 73 9.93 28.97 10.53
CA CYS A 73 9.14 28.65 11.73
C CYS A 73 9.00 27.15 11.85
N LEU A 74 10.01 26.55 12.46
CA LEU A 74 10.04 25.11 12.68
C LEU A 74 8.86 24.68 13.58
N PRO A 75 8.25 23.53 13.28
CA PRO A 75 7.19 22.99 14.10
C PRO A 75 7.76 22.45 15.41
N SER A 76 6.95 22.47 16.46
CA SER A 76 7.24 21.75 17.72
C SER A 76 6.17 20.69 17.98
N VAL A 77 6.53 19.64 18.73
CA VAL A 77 5.58 18.62 19.16
C VAL A 77 4.67 19.22 20.23
N GLN A 78 3.39 19.39 19.91
CA GLN A 78 2.39 19.85 20.88
C GLN A 78 1.94 18.69 21.78
N ARG A 79 1.67 17.52 21.19
CA ARG A 79 1.27 16.31 21.91
C ARG A 79 1.48 15.07 21.06
N SER A 80 1.50 13.91 21.71
CA SER A 80 1.44 12.60 21.06
C SER A 80 0.32 11.76 21.69
N ARG A 81 -0.32 10.91 20.89
CA ARG A 81 -1.30 9.93 21.37
C ARG A 81 -0.90 8.54 20.88
N LEU A 82 -0.86 7.59 21.81
CA LEU A 82 -0.62 6.18 21.53
C LEU A 82 -1.88 5.36 21.86
N ALA A 83 -2.51 4.77 20.85
CA ALA A 83 -3.70 3.92 21.00
C ALA A 83 -3.49 2.59 20.26
N GLY A 84 -3.12 1.53 21.00
CA GLY A 84 -2.74 0.27 20.38
C GLY A 84 -1.50 0.44 19.51
N GLN A 85 -1.64 0.20 18.20
CA GLN A 85 -0.60 0.39 17.19
C GLN A 85 -0.70 1.75 16.47
N ASP A 86 -1.69 2.58 16.80
CA ASP A 86 -1.80 3.94 16.25
C ASP A 86 -0.99 4.93 17.09
N LEU A 87 -0.08 5.64 16.41
CA LEU A 87 0.71 6.70 17.00
C LEU A 87 0.46 8.01 16.25
N ASP A 88 -0.27 8.91 16.90
CA ASP A 88 -0.59 10.23 16.36
C ASP A 88 0.31 11.28 16.98
N ILE A 89 1.06 12.00 16.15
CA ILE A 89 1.92 13.10 16.56
C ILE A 89 1.29 14.40 16.07
N TYR A 90 1.05 15.33 16.98
CA TYR A 90 0.48 16.63 16.66
C TYR A 90 1.57 17.69 16.78
N LEU A 91 1.89 18.29 15.65
CA LEU A 91 2.81 19.40 15.51
C LEU A 91 2.08 20.73 15.53
N ARG A 92 2.77 21.77 15.98
CA ARG A 92 2.31 23.16 15.88
C ARG A 92 3.48 24.04 15.45
N SER A 93 3.26 24.87 14.44
CA SER A 93 4.16 25.99 14.15
C SER A 93 3.76 27.16 15.02
N GLU A 94 4.73 27.83 15.64
CA GLU A 94 4.44 29.08 16.36
C GLU A 94 4.11 30.19 15.37
N LYS A 95 3.14 31.05 15.73
CA LYS A 95 2.79 32.24 14.94
C LYS A 95 3.90 33.28 15.06
N GLN A 96 4.84 33.27 14.12
CA GLN A 96 5.77 34.38 13.94
C GLN A 96 5.79 34.76 12.47
N VAL A 97 6.29 35.96 12.16
CA VAL A 97 6.57 36.34 10.77
C VAL A 97 7.78 35.52 10.33
N CYS A 98 7.52 34.41 9.62
CA CYS A 98 8.53 33.45 9.22
C CYS A 98 9.21 33.90 7.93
N ALA A 99 10.55 33.88 7.91
CA ALA A 99 11.28 33.97 6.66
C ALA A 99 10.91 32.79 5.75
N GLN A 100 10.62 33.05 4.48
CA GLN A 100 10.29 32.03 3.48
C GLN A 100 11.58 31.34 2.98
N VAL A 101 12.22 30.60 3.88
CA VAL A 101 13.46 29.88 3.65
C VAL A 101 13.28 28.44 4.12
N GLN A 102 13.51 27.49 3.21
CA GLN A 102 13.47 26.07 3.53
C GLN A 102 14.50 25.75 4.62
N THR A 103 14.03 25.21 5.74
CA THR A 103 14.85 25.02 6.95
C THR A 103 14.84 23.54 7.35
N PRO A 104 16.00 22.87 7.40
CA PRO A 104 16.10 21.52 7.92
C PRO A 104 15.70 21.45 9.39
N PHE A 105 15.07 20.36 9.79
CA PHE A 105 14.68 20.16 11.19
C PHE A 105 14.76 18.70 11.61
N GLU A 106 14.86 18.49 12.93
CA GLU A 106 14.75 17.19 13.58
C GLU A 106 13.95 17.34 14.87
N LEU A 107 12.90 16.53 15.02
CA LEU A 107 12.12 16.39 16.24
C LEU A 107 12.36 15.00 16.81
N LYS A 108 12.66 14.97 18.11
CA LYS A 108 12.88 13.74 18.85
C LYS A 108 11.93 13.66 20.03
N LEU A 109 11.21 12.57 20.14
CA LEU A 109 10.27 12.31 21.23
C LEU A 109 10.24 10.82 21.57
N ASN A 110 9.77 10.50 22.77
CA ASN A 110 9.57 9.10 23.17
C ASN A 110 8.08 8.82 23.35
N PRO A 111 7.41 8.21 22.36
CA PRO A 111 5.97 7.97 22.39
C PRO A 111 5.51 7.14 23.59
N ALA A 112 6.32 6.16 24.01
CA ALA A 112 5.98 5.30 25.15
C ALA A 112 5.95 6.10 26.46
N ARG A 113 7.01 6.88 26.73
CA ARG A 113 7.09 7.71 27.93
C ARG A 113 5.98 8.76 27.98
N LEU A 114 5.68 9.41 26.85
CA LEU A 114 4.59 10.39 26.75
C LEU A 114 3.21 9.76 26.99
N ALA A 115 3.05 8.46 26.68
CA ALA A 115 1.86 7.69 26.99
C ALA A 115 1.85 7.05 28.39
N GLY A 116 2.82 7.38 29.25
CA GLY A 116 2.94 6.81 30.60
C GLY A 116 3.37 5.34 30.63
N ARG A 117 4.00 4.84 29.56
CA ARG A 117 4.50 3.46 29.44
C ARG A 117 6.02 3.42 29.56
N SER A 118 6.55 2.31 30.08
CA SER A 118 7.99 2.07 30.15
C SER A 118 8.59 1.78 28.77
N GLN A 119 7.83 1.17 27.86
CA GLN A 119 8.28 0.76 26.54
C GLN A 119 7.13 0.70 25.53
N LEU A 120 7.48 0.77 24.24
CA LEU A 120 6.56 0.38 23.17
C LEU A 120 6.40 -1.14 23.17
N GLY A 121 5.21 -1.61 22.80
CA GLY A 121 5.00 -3.01 22.49
C GLY A 121 5.81 -3.43 21.26
N LEU A 122 5.98 -4.73 21.08
CA LEU A 122 6.51 -5.27 19.82
C LEU A 122 5.41 -5.21 18.76
N GLY A 123 5.77 -4.85 17.53
CA GLY A 123 4.84 -4.81 16.40
C GLY A 123 5.12 -3.69 15.41
N VAL A 124 4.19 -3.50 14.50
CA VAL A 124 4.18 -2.41 13.51
C VAL A 124 3.25 -1.31 14.02
N TYR A 125 3.72 -0.09 13.95
CA TYR A 125 3.02 1.12 14.35
C TYR A 125 2.64 1.94 13.14
N ARG A 126 1.39 2.39 13.10
CA ARG A 126 0.83 3.33 12.12
C ARG A 126 1.07 4.73 12.66
N VAL A 127 2.11 5.38 12.16
CA VAL A 127 2.54 6.70 12.63
C VAL A 127 1.94 7.77 11.72
N ARG A 128 1.09 8.62 12.30
CA ARG A 128 0.42 9.74 11.62
C ARG A 128 0.92 11.05 12.17
N LEU A 129 1.35 11.94 11.28
CA LEU A 129 1.79 13.28 11.64
C LEU A 129 0.72 14.30 11.26
N PHE A 130 0.25 15.04 12.25
CA PHE A 130 -0.75 16.09 12.08
C PHE A 130 -0.14 17.45 12.33
N LEU A 131 -0.44 18.43 11.47
CA LEU A 131 -0.19 19.85 11.72
C LEU A 131 -1.46 20.50 12.28
N ALA A 132 -1.37 21.00 13.50
CA ALA A 132 -2.45 21.71 14.16
C ALA A 132 -2.50 23.18 13.71
N HIS A 133 -3.69 23.62 13.30
CA HIS A 133 -3.97 25.00 12.91
C HIS A 133 -4.65 25.78 14.04
N ASP A 134 -4.65 27.10 13.94
CA ASP A 134 -5.20 27.98 14.98
C ASP A 134 -6.72 27.94 15.10
N ASN A 135 -7.39 27.58 14.01
CA ASN A 135 -8.82 27.31 14.01
C ASN A 135 -9.19 25.99 14.71
N GLY A 136 -8.21 25.27 15.27
CA GLY A 136 -8.38 23.99 15.94
C GLY A 136 -8.45 22.78 14.99
N SER A 137 -8.37 22.98 13.67
CA SER A 137 -8.30 21.86 12.73
C SER A 137 -6.92 21.19 12.77
N ASN A 138 -6.88 19.91 12.43
CA ASN A 138 -5.64 19.15 12.29
C ASN A 138 -5.56 18.62 10.87
N GLN A 139 -4.43 18.89 10.22
CA GLN A 139 -4.16 18.45 8.86
C GLN A 139 -3.18 17.28 8.90
N LEU A 140 -3.53 16.14 8.32
CA LEU A 140 -2.61 15.02 8.19
C LEU A 140 -1.56 15.37 7.12
N ILE A 141 -0.28 15.33 7.48
CA ILE A 141 0.83 15.74 6.61
C ILE A 141 1.82 14.62 6.29
N ALA A 142 1.86 13.55 7.11
CA ALA A 142 2.69 12.38 6.83
C ALA A 142 2.17 11.08 7.45
N PHE A 143 2.55 9.96 6.85
CA PHE A 143 2.18 8.61 7.31
C PHE A 143 3.29 7.58 7.09
N ARG A 144 3.66 6.83 8.13
CA ARG A 144 4.62 5.72 8.02
C ARG A 144 4.20 4.51 8.82
N LEU A 145 4.64 3.35 8.34
CA LEU A 145 4.70 2.14 9.15
C LEU A 145 6.08 2.03 9.76
N LEU A 146 6.15 1.99 11.09
CA LEU A 146 7.40 1.82 11.82
C LEU A 146 7.37 0.55 12.66
N ARG A 147 8.47 -0.19 12.69
CA ARG A 147 8.57 -1.45 13.45
C ARG A 147 9.28 -1.24 14.79
N SER A 148 8.67 -1.76 15.85
CA SER A 148 9.29 -1.98 17.15
C SER A 148 9.55 -3.49 17.32
N GLY A 149 10.81 -3.91 17.39
CA GLY A 149 11.21 -5.31 17.50
C GLY A 149 11.97 -5.85 16.28
N GLY A 150 12.24 -7.16 16.30
CA GLY A 150 13.05 -7.85 15.29
C GLY A 150 12.38 -7.97 13.92
N GLU A 151 13.15 -8.41 12.92
CA GLU A 151 12.63 -8.72 11.60
C GLU A 151 11.71 -9.94 11.63
N ASP A 152 10.54 -9.81 11.02
CA ASP A 152 9.65 -10.94 10.74
C ASP A 152 9.80 -11.35 9.28
N ARG A 153 10.47 -12.47 9.03
CA ARG A 153 10.67 -13.04 7.69
C ARG A 153 9.61 -14.09 7.33
N ARG A 154 8.79 -14.54 8.29
CA ARG A 154 7.78 -15.58 8.06
C ARG A 154 6.58 -15.01 7.30
N SER A 155 6.25 -13.74 7.53
CA SER A 155 5.19 -13.02 6.82
C SER A 155 5.64 -12.44 5.46
N ARG A 156 6.68 -12.96 4.82
CA ARG A 156 7.06 -12.53 3.46
C ARG A 156 5.94 -12.87 2.47
N PRO A 157 5.58 -11.96 1.54
CA PRO A 157 4.52 -12.22 0.58
C PRO A 157 4.88 -13.32 -0.42
N GLU A 158 3.87 -13.89 -1.03
CA GLU A 158 4.02 -14.59 -2.29
C GLU A 158 3.85 -13.64 -3.48
N SER A 159 4.63 -13.87 -4.53
CA SER A 159 4.45 -13.19 -5.81
C SER A 159 3.09 -13.54 -6.42
N GLY A 160 2.43 -12.59 -7.06
CA GLY A 160 1.15 -12.78 -7.74
C GLY A 160 0.21 -11.60 -7.62
N PHE A 161 -1.08 -11.86 -7.85
CA PHE A 161 -2.14 -10.85 -7.78
C PHE A 161 -2.77 -10.80 -6.40
N TRP A 162 -2.95 -9.58 -5.90
CA TRP A 162 -3.49 -9.25 -4.61
C TRP A 162 -4.66 -8.30 -4.79
N TRP A 163 -5.79 -8.59 -4.17
CA TRP A 163 -7.02 -7.83 -4.39
C TRP A 163 -7.47 -7.16 -3.11
N SER A 164 -8.01 -5.94 -3.25
CA SER A 164 -8.68 -5.28 -2.15
C SER A 164 -9.94 -6.05 -1.80
N VAL A 165 -10.07 -6.45 -0.54
CA VAL A 165 -11.27 -7.03 0.04
C VAL A 165 -11.79 -6.11 1.15
N ALA A 166 -13.06 -6.21 1.51
CA ALA A 166 -13.57 -5.44 2.64
C ALA A 166 -12.86 -5.85 3.94
N THR A 167 -12.83 -4.94 4.90
CA THR A 167 -12.39 -5.24 6.27
C THR A 167 -13.56 -5.54 7.18
N ALA A 168 -13.31 -6.26 8.27
CA ALA A 168 -14.25 -6.39 9.39
C ALA A 168 -14.65 -5.03 10.02
N ASN A 169 -13.89 -3.97 9.76
CA ASN A 169 -14.16 -2.61 10.21
C ASN A 169 -15.02 -1.80 9.21
N ASN A 170 -15.67 -2.46 8.25
CA ASN A 170 -16.52 -1.85 7.22
C ASN A 170 -15.80 -0.86 6.29
N ILE A 171 -14.47 -0.97 6.15
CA ILE A 171 -13.79 -0.31 5.03
C ILE A 171 -14.17 -1.10 3.77
N PRO A 172 -14.87 -0.49 2.81
CA PRO A 172 -15.31 -1.20 1.60
C PRO A 172 -14.11 -1.61 0.77
N ALA A 173 -14.22 -2.76 0.11
CA ALA A 173 -13.29 -3.14 -0.95
C ALA A 173 -13.24 -2.03 -2.01
N LEU A 174 -12.08 -1.86 -2.67
CA LEU A 174 -11.98 -1.09 -3.91
C LEU A 174 -12.21 -2.03 -5.10
N PRO A 175 -13.42 -2.10 -5.66
CA PRO A 175 -13.74 -3.11 -6.67
C PRO A 175 -12.85 -2.93 -7.90
N GLY A 176 -12.32 -4.03 -8.42
CA GLY A 176 -11.43 -4.02 -9.58
C GLY A 176 -10.02 -3.43 -9.33
N ASN A 177 -9.73 -2.94 -8.13
CA ASN A 177 -8.41 -2.44 -7.78
C ASN A 177 -7.60 -3.52 -7.05
N GLY A 178 -6.30 -3.56 -7.30
CA GLY A 178 -5.42 -4.58 -6.73
C GLY A 178 -3.96 -4.31 -7.03
N LEU A 179 -3.11 -5.22 -6.58
CA LEU A 179 -1.66 -5.17 -6.80
C LEU A 179 -1.21 -6.42 -7.56
N SER A 180 -0.24 -6.25 -8.45
CA SER A 180 0.69 -7.33 -8.78
C SER A 180 1.93 -7.13 -7.92
N ILE A 181 2.31 -8.14 -7.14
CA ILE A 181 3.49 -8.12 -6.29
C ILE A 181 4.47 -9.17 -6.82
N GLU A 182 5.73 -8.79 -6.98
CA GLU A 182 6.82 -9.70 -7.28
C GLU A 182 7.91 -9.55 -6.21
N GLN A 183 8.22 -10.65 -5.51
CA GLN A 183 9.31 -10.69 -4.56
C GLN A 183 10.59 -11.21 -5.22
N GLN A 184 11.64 -10.40 -5.21
CA GLN A 184 12.98 -10.72 -5.70
C GLN A 184 13.99 -10.58 -4.57
N GLY A 185 14.23 -11.67 -3.84
CA GLY A 185 15.04 -11.64 -2.62
C GLY A 185 14.40 -10.74 -1.56
N ASP A 186 15.09 -9.65 -1.20
CA ASP A 186 14.62 -8.65 -0.25
C ASP A 186 14.00 -7.43 -0.94
N THR A 187 13.84 -7.44 -2.26
CA THR A 187 13.18 -6.37 -3.01
C THR A 187 11.76 -6.78 -3.38
N LEU A 188 10.81 -5.86 -3.23
CA LEU A 188 9.48 -5.96 -3.78
C LEU A 188 9.39 -5.07 -5.02
N ALA A 189 8.90 -5.63 -6.12
CA ALA A 189 8.37 -4.87 -7.23
C ALA A 189 6.84 -4.93 -7.17
N VAL A 190 6.20 -3.78 -7.31
CA VAL A 190 4.76 -3.64 -7.15
C VAL A 190 4.17 -2.86 -8.32
N THR A 191 3.07 -3.39 -8.85
CA THR A 191 2.19 -2.68 -9.77
C THR A 191 0.83 -2.48 -9.13
N TRP A 192 0.40 -1.24 -8.94
CA TRP A 192 -0.97 -0.90 -8.54
C TRP A 192 -1.87 -0.82 -9.77
N LEU A 193 -2.91 -1.65 -9.78
CA LEU A 193 -3.92 -1.75 -10.82
C LEU A 193 -5.14 -0.93 -10.36
N SER A 194 -5.42 0.19 -11.04
CA SER A 194 -6.45 1.13 -10.60
C SER A 194 -7.21 1.77 -11.74
N TYR A 195 -8.09 2.71 -11.40
CA TYR A 195 -8.91 3.46 -12.34
C TYR A 195 -8.87 4.95 -11.98
N GLU A 196 -8.70 5.80 -12.98
CA GLU A 196 -8.87 7.24 -12.89
C GLU A 196 -10.00 7.68 -13.83
N SER A 197 -11.04 8.30 -13.27
CA SER A 197 -12.23 8.69 -14.03
C SER A 197 -12.82 7.56 -14.89
N GLY A 198 -12.72 6.31 -14.42
CA GLY A 198 -13.18 5.10 -15.10
C GLY A 198 -12.21 4.49 -16.11
N ALA A 199 -11.10 5.16 -16.44
CA ALA A 199 -10.06 4.61 -17.31
C ALA A 199 -9.02 3.83 -16.49
N PRO A 200 -8.58 2.64 -16.96
CA PRO A 200 -7.55 1.86 -16.27
C PRO A 200 -6.25 2.65 -16.20
N THR A 201 -5.62 2.67 -15.03
CA THR A 201 -4.34 3.32 -14.78
C THR A 201 -3.45 2.38 -13.98
N TRP A 202 -2.18 2.32 -14.33
CA TRP A 202 -1.19 1.49 -13.66
C TRP A 202 -0.08 2.35 -13.06
N TYR A 203 0.25 2.07 -11.81
CA TYR A 203 1.40 2.66 -11.15
C TYR A 203 2.41 1.59 -10.80
N PHE A 204 3.69 1.92 -10.89
CA PHE A 204 4.81 1.02 -10.72
C PHE A 204 5.75 1.58 -9.66
N GLY A 205 6.29 0.69 -8.84
CA GLY A 205 7.33 1.03 -7.89
C GLY A 205 8.07 -0.21 -7.42
N SER A 206 9.24 0.00 -6.84
CA SER A 206 9.98 -1.07 -6.18
C SER A 206 10.64 -0.55 -4.92
N GLN A 207 10.80 -1.41 -3.93
CA GLN A 207 11.43 -1.06 -2.67
C GLN A 207 12.04 -2.28 -1.99
N SER A 208 13.14 -2.06 -1.26
CA SER A 208 13.65 -3.05 -0.31
C SER A 208 12.66 -3.27 0.85
N MET A 209 12.34 -4.52 1.16
CA MET A 209 11.46 -4.93 2.25
C MET A 209 12.20 -5.82 3.26
N PRO A 210 12.96 -5.22 4.19
CA PRO A 210 13.55 -5.95 5.30
C PRO A 210 12.45 -6.36 6.31
N GLY A 211 11.97 -7.60 6.19
CA GLY A 211 10.94 -8.19 7.06
C GLY A 211 9.57 -8.20 6.38
N ARG A 212 8.60 -7.47 6.93
CA ARG A 212 7.18 -7.51 6.54
C ARG A 212 6.53 -6.16 6.24
N ILE A 213 7.29 -5.06 6.23
CA ILE A 213 6.76 -3.72 5.91
C ILE A 213 7.57 -3.07 4.78
N ALA A 214 6.91 -2.29 3.93
CA ALA A 214 7.56 -1.47 2.91
C ALA A 214 6.80 -0.16 2.68
N ARG A 215 7.54 0.89 2.29
CA ARG A 215 7.00 2.11 1.68
C ARG A 215 7.53 2.23 0.26
N ILE A 216 6.63 2.13 -0.71
CA ILE A 216 6.95 2.11 -2.13
C ILE A 216 6.39 3.39 -2.77
N GLU A 217 7.27 4.22 -3.32
CA GLU A 217 6.85 5.32 -4.17
C GLU A 217 6.37 4.77 -5.51
N LEU A 218 5.17 5.15 -5.92
CA LEU A 218 4.49 4.65 -7.11
C LEU A 218 4.39 5.76 -8.16
N SER A 219 4.89 5.47 -9.35
CA SER A 219 4.85 6.38 -10.51
C SER A 219 4.09 5.74 -11.66
N ARG A 220 3.41 6.56 -12.47
CA ARG A 220 2.72 6.09 -13.68
C ARG A 220 3.51 6.44 -14.93
N MET A 221 3.44 5.57 -15.93
CA MET A 221 3.99 5.84 -17.26
C MET A 221 2.94 6.56 -18.11
N VAL A 222 3.35 7.59 -18.84
CA VAL A 222 2.47 8.41 -19.70
C VAL A 222 3.05 8.59 -21.10
N GLY A 223 2.19 8.78 -22.10
CA GLY A 223 2.63 9.05 -23.47
C GLY A 223 3.35 7.91 -24.19
N GLY A 224 3.19 6.66 -23.69
CA GLY A 224 3.76 5.47 -24.33
C GLY A 224 3.06 5.11 -25.65
N ALA A 225 3.79 4.42 -26.52
CA ALA A 225 3.26 3.89 -27.77
C ALA A 225 2.43 2.62 -27.52
N GLU A 226 1.40 2.39 -28.32
CA GLU A 226 0.69 1.10 -28.33
C GLU A 226 1.61 0.00 -28.87
N ALA A 227 1.40 -1.25 -28.44
CA ALA A 227 2.27 -2.39 -28.78
C ALA A 227 2.45 -2.63 -30.28
N PHE A 228 1.49 -2.22 -31.11
CA PHE A 228 1.51 -2.37 -32.57
C PHE A 228 1.70 -1.05 -33.32
N SER A 229 1.96 0.05 -32.61
CA SER A 229 2.25 1.34 -33.23
C SER A 229 3.70 1.42 -33.70
N GLY A 230 3.96 2.31 -34.67
CA GLY A 230 5.32 2.63 -35.09
C GLY A 230 6.13 3.30 -33.97
N PRO A 231 7.46 3.48 -34.16
CA PRO A 231 8.31 4.12 -33.15
C PRO A 231 7.76 5.49 -32.75
N ASN A 232 7.48 5.67 -31.47
CA ASN A 232 7.05 6.94 -30.88
C ASN A 232 8.10 7.43 -29.87
N SER A 233 7.92 8.63 -29.34
CA SER A 233 8.69 9.16 -28.20
C SER A 233 8.69 8.18 -27.02
N ALA A 234 9.79 8.16 -26.27
CA ALA A 234 9.88 7.43 -25.02
C ALA A 234 8.76 7.87 -24.06
N PRO A 235 8.18 6.95 -23.27
CA PRO A 235 7.17 7.31 -22.28
C PRO A 235 7.77 8.23 -21.21
N GLY A 236 6.95 9.17 -20.74
CA GLY A 236 7.23 9.96 -19.54
C GLY A 236 6.89 9.18 -18.27
N ILE A 237 7.37 9.68 -17.14
CA ILE A 237 7.08 9.17 -15.80
C ILE A 237 6.49 10.31 -14.96
N GLU A 238 5.35 10.06 -14.34
CA GLU A 238 4.72 11.01 -13.42
C GLU A 238 4.63 10.39 -12.02
N PRO A 239 5.06 11.11 -10.96
CA PRO A 239 4.86 10.67 -9.59
C PRO A 239 3.36 10.64 -9.27
N GLY A 240 2.92 9.63 -8.52
CA GLY A 240 1.51 9.39 -8.31
C GLY A 240 1.12 9.23 -6.85
N LEU A 241 1.50 8.09 -6.29
CA LEU A 241 1.03 7.61 -4.99
C LEU A 241 2.23 7.10 -4.19
N ALA A 242 2.08 6.94 -2.88
CA ALA A 242 2.95 6.10 -2.08
C ALA A 242 2.13 4.95 -1.49
N LEU A 243 2.66 3.74 -1.54
CA LEU A 243 2.07 2.55 -0.92
C LEU A 243 2.86 2.21 0.33
N ASN A 244 2.22 2.33 1.48
CA ASN A 244 2.70 1.72 2.72
C ASN A 244 2.00 0.38 2.88
N ILE A 245 2.75 -0.71 3.09
CA ILE A 245 2.20 -2.06 3.20
C ILE A 245 2.80 -2.81 4.40
N GLU A 246 1.95 -3.54 5.13
CA GLU A 246 2.31 -4.52 6.14
C GLU A 246 1.76 -5.89 5.74
N PHE A 247 2.64 -6.86 5.53
CA PHE A 247 2.26 -8.25 5.31
C PHE A 247 1.97 -8.93 6.64
N LEU A 248 0.79 -9.51 6.76
CA LEU A 248 0.35 -10.30 7.92
C LEU A 248 0.67 -11.79 7.72
N GLY A 249 0.80 -12.19 6.46
CA GLY A 249 1.27 -13.50 6.04
C GLY A 249 1.54 -13.56 4.54
N PRO A 250 1.84 -14.76 4.01
CA PRO A 250 2.21 -14.92 2.60
C PRO A 250 1.09 -14.54 1.61
N ALA A 251 -0.17 -14.55 2.06
CA ALA A 251 -1.35 -14.27 1.24
C ALA A 251 -2.27 -13.18 1.82
N HIS A 252 -1.86 -12.46 2.87
CA HIS A 252 -2.67 -11.41 3.51
C HIS A 252 -1.82 -10.19 3.92
N ALA A 253 -2.32 -8.98 3.64
CA ALA A 253 -1.65 -7.73 3.99
C ALA A 253 -2.65 -6.61 4.31
N ASN A 254 -2.24 -5.69 5.17
CA ASN A 254 -2.83 -4.37 5.28
C ASN A 254 -2.01 -3.37 4.47
N ALA A 255 -2.66 -2.44 3.80
CA ALA A 255 -1.98 -1.40 3.03
C ALA A 255 -2.67 -0.04 3.13
N TRP A 256 -1.92 1.00 2.79
CA TRP A 256 -2.34 2.38 2.83
C TRP A 256 -1.78 3.08 1.60
N LEU A 257 -2.67 3.46 0.70
CA LEU A 257 -2.32 4.35 -0.42
C LEU A 257 -2.35 5.78 0.08
N VAL A 258 -1.25 6.49 -0.13
CA VAL A 258 -1.05 7.86 0.30
C VAL A 258 -0.90 8.73 -0.93
N ARG A 259 -1.60 9.86 -0.95
CA ARG A 259 -1.44 10.90 -1.98
C ARG A 259 -1.56 12.28 -1.37
N GLY A 260 -1.03 13.30 -2.05
CA GLY A 260 -1.31 14.69 -1.71
C GLY A 260 -2.81 14.99 -1.88
N GLN A 261 -3.39 15.74 -0.94
CA GLN A 261 -4.78 16.19 -1.07
C GLN A 261 -4.88 17.24 -2.19
N PRO A 262 -5.81 17.10 -3.14
CA PRO A 262 -6.02 18.10 -4.17
C PRO A 262 -6.26 19.51 -3.58
N GLY A 263 -5.55 20.52 -4.08
CA GLY A 263 -5.66 21.90 -3.61
C GLY A 263 -4.92 22.22 -2.30
N SER A 264 -4.17 21.27 -1.74
CA SER A 264 -3.31 21.48 -0.58
C SER A 264 -1.86 21.15 -0.92
N THR A 265 -0.92 21.96 -0.42
CA THR A 265 0.52 21.74 -0.62
C THR A 265 1.15 20.84 0.44
N ARG A 266 0.43 20.59 1.54
CA ARG A 266 0.95 19.87 2.71
C ARG A 266 0.10 18.67 3.14
N SER A 267 -1.20 18.70 2.84
CA SER A 267 -2.10 17.63 3.30
C SER A 267 -1.86 16.37 2.50
N ILE A 268 -2.00 15.24 3.17
CA ILE A 268 -2.18 13.94 2.52
C ILE A 268 -3.57 13.38 2.78
N GLU A 269 -4.02 12.55 1.83
CA GLU A 269 -5.14 11.64 1.99
C GLU A 269 -4.61 10.21 2.07
N ILE A 270 -5.26 9.38 2.87
CA ILE A 270 -4.95 7.95 2.98
C ILE A 270 -6.18 7.15 2.59
N GLN A 271 -5.96 6.16 1.72
CA GLN A 271 -6.92 5.11 1.43
C GLN A 271 -6.40 3.79 2.01
N ASP A 272 -7.08 3.32 3.06
CA ASP A 272 -6.83 2.04 3.70
C ASP A 272 -7.27 0.90 2.79
N LEU A 273 -6.48 -0.18 2.78
CA LEU A 273 -6.68 -1.39 1.99
C LEU A 273 -6.45 -2.62 2.86
N ASN A 274 -7.25 -3.65 2.61
CA ASN A 274 -7.03 -5.00 3.09
C ASN A 274 -6.87 -5.89 1.87
N LEU A 275 -5.78 -6.63 1.79
CA LEU A 275 -5.30 -7.25 0.57
C LEU A 275 -5.15 -8.75 0.76
N VAL A 276 -5.76 -9.51 -0.15
CA VAL A 276 -5.65 -10.97 -0.17
C VAL A 276 -5.07 -11.43 -1.49
N ARG A 277 -4.14 -12.37 -1.45
CA ARG A 277 -3.62 -13.04 -2.65
C ARG A 277 -4.66 -14.01 -3.21
N LEU A 278 -5.30 -13.63 -4.31
CA LEU A 278 -6.28 -14.47 -5.00
C LEU A 278 -5.89 -14.69 -6.47
N PRO A 279 -6.13 -15.89 -7.02
CA PRO A 279 -6.07 -16.08 -8.46
C PRO A 279 -7.13 -15.23 -9.18
N PHE A 280 -6.90 -14.92 -10.46
CA PHE A 280 -7.89 -14.25 -11.31
C PHE A 280 -9.17 -15.06 -11.51
N ALA A 281 -9.09 -16.40 -11.45
CA ALA A 281 -10.22 -17.30 -11.58
C ALA A 281 -10.45 -17.99 -10.25
N ALA A 282 -11.68 -17.91 -9.73
CA ALA A 282 -12.08 -18.67 -8.55
C ALA A 282 -12.00 -20.18 -8.86
N GLY A 283 -11.28 -20.91 -8.02
CA GLY A 283 -11.24 -22.36 -8.02
C GLY A 283 -11.84 -22.91 -6.72
N ASN A 284 -12.15 -24.21 -6.71
CA ASN A 284 -12.52 -24.88 -5.46
C ASN A 284 -11.33 -24.80 -4.48
N PRO A 285 -11.55 -24.47 -3.19
CA PRO A 285 -10.51 -24.48 -2.17
C PRO A 285 -9.68 -25.78 -2.20
N GLY A 286 -8.37 -25.65 -2.03
CA GLY A 286 -7.44 -26.78 -2.02
C GLY A 286 -7.11 -27.41 -3.39
N LYS A 287 -7.93 -27.22 -4.43
CA LYS A 287 -7.63 -27.76 -5.78
C LYS A 287 -6.33 -27.19 -6.33
N ASP A 288 -6.12 -25.89 -6.15
CA ASP A 288 -4.93 -25.20 -6.60
C ASP A 288 -3.67 -25.60 -5.83
N TRP A 289 -3.79 -26.36 -4.76
CA TRP A 289 -2.68 -26.80 -3.91
C TRP A 289 -2.27 -28.25 -4.21
N GLN A 290 -2.96 -28.94 -5.13
CA GLN A 290 -2.58 -30.30 -5.53
C GLN A 290 -1.22 -30.33 -6.24
N GLY A 291 -0.40 -31.31 -5.92
CA GLY A 291 0.91 -31.57 -6.52
C GLY A 291 1.97 -31.86 -5.47
N GLN A 292 3.23 -31.74 -5.88
CA GLN A 292 4.37 -32.03 -5.03
C GLN A 292 4.75 -30.85 -4.14
N TRP A 293 5.02 -31.16 -2.88
CA TRP A 293 5.46 -30.23 -1.85
C TRP A 293 6.70 -30.76 -1.16
N ALA A 294 7.61 -29.86 -0.81
CA ALA A 294 8.79 -30.14 -0.01
C ALA A 294 8.56 -29.65 1.42
N LEU A 295 8.54 -30.57 2.38
CA LEU A 295 8.54 -30.28 3.81
C LEU A 295 9.98 -30.12 4.29
N VAL A 296 10.32 -28.96 4.81
CA VAL A 296 11.64 -28.59 5.33
C VAL A 296 11.52 -28.22 6.80
N VAL A 297 12.29 -28.89 7.66
CA VAL A 297 12.33 -28.64 9.10
C VAL A 297 13.59 -27.84 9.44
N GLY A 298 13.44 -26.72 10.14
CA GLY A 298 14.52 -25.80 10.47
C GLY A 298 15.32 -25.35 9.26
N ASP A 299 16.65 -25.43 9.40
CA ASP A 299 17.64 -25.15 8.36
C ASP A 299 18.24 -26.45 7.77
N GLU A 300 17.53 -27.57 7.90
CA GLU A 300 18.00 -28.84 7.37
C GLU A 300 18.19 -28.78 5.84
N SER A 301 19.26 -29.42 5.36
CA SER A 301 19.54 -29.55 3.93
C SER A 301 18.69 -30.63 3.24
N THR A 302 17.92 -31.40 4.00
CA THR A 302 17.05 -32.47 3.51
C THR A 302 15.59 -32.04 3.55
N ALA A 303 14.84 -32.39 2.50
CA ALA A 303 13.41 -32.15 2.42
C ALA A 303 12.64 -33.46 2.24
N ARG A 304 11.52 -33.62 2.94
CA ARG A 304 10.57 -34.72 2.69
C ARG A 304 9.62 -34.29 1.57
N ILE A 305 9.61 -35.04 0.47
CA ILE A 305 8.68 -34.78 -0.64
C ILE A 305 7.34 -35.46 -0.36
N ILE A 306 6.26 -34.69 -0.51
CA ILE A 306 4.88 -35.10 -0.28
C ILE A 306 4.09 -34.79 -1.55
N ASP A 307 3.40 -35.78 -2.12
CA ASP A 307 2.54 -35.59 -3.28
C ASP A 307 1.07 -35.53 -2.83
N LEU A 308 0.53 -34.31 -2.75
CA LEU A 308 -0.85 -34.04 -2.32
C LEU A 308 -1.78 -34.08 -3.53
N THR A 309 -2.56 -35.14 -3.70
CA THR A 309 -3.28 -35.41 -4.96
C THR A 309 -4.78 -35.22 -4.87
N THR A 310 -5.40 -35.41 -3.70
CA THR A 310 -6.86 -35.51 -3.58
C THR A 310 -7.38 -34.41 -2.67
N ALA A 311 -7.95 -33.36 -3.26
CA ALA A 311 -8.57 -32.26 -2.52
C ALA A 311 -10.07 -32.54 -2.28
N GLU A 312 -10.51 -32.25 -1.06
CA GLU A 312 -11.88 -32.46 -0.58
C GLU A 312 -12.30 -31.25 0.25
N THR A 313 -13.46 -30.65 -0.05
CA THR A 313 -14.09 -29.71 0.86
C THR A 313 -14.75 -30.53 1.97
N ALA A 314 -14.21 -30.46 3.19
CA ALA A 314 -14.72 -31.24 4.31
C ALA A 314 -16.01 -30.62 4.87
N ASP A 315 -16.05 -29.30 4.96
CA ASP A 315 -17.21 -28.50 5.35
C ASP A 315 -17.05 -27.05 4.84
N ALA A 316 -17.92 -26.13 5.27
CA ALA A 316 -17.88 -24.73 4.84
C ALA A 316 -16.63 -23.97 5.33
N GLU A 317 -15.99 -24.45 6.39
CA GLU A 317 -14.86 -23.80 7.06
C GLU A 317 -13.56 -24.60 6.92
N THR A 318 -13.57 -25.72 6.20
CA THR A 318 -12.43 -26.64 6.16
C THR A 318 -12.30 -27.32 4.80
N PHE A 319 -11.09 -27.36 4.27
CA PHE A 319 -10.73 -28.29 3.20
C PHE A 319 -9.58 -29.20 3.63
N ARG A 320 -9.47 -30.34 2.95
CA ARG A 320 -8.44 -31.35 3.16
C ARG A 320 -7.79 -31.71 1.83
N ILE A 321 -6.50 -32.00 1.87
CA ILE A 321 -5.77 -32.56 0.74
C ILE A 321 -4.97 -33.77 1.22
N ARG A 322 -5.21 -34.91 0.59
CA ARG A 322 -4.54 -36.18 0.94
C ARG A 322 -3.53 -36.56 -0.11
N ASP A 323 -2.51 -37.30 0.32
CA ASP A 323 -1.62 -37.99 -0.60
C ASP A 323 -2.32 -39.18 -1.30
N ARG A 324 -1.61 -39.79 -2.25
CA ARG A 324 -2.14 -40.92 -3.03
C ARG A 324 -2.50 -42.13 -2.15
N LEU A 325 -1.77 -42.35 -1.06
CA LEU A 325 -1.99 -43.48 -0.15
C LEU A 325 -3.03 -43.19 0.95
N GLY A 326 -3.40 -41.92 1.14
CA GLY A 326 -4.28 -41.46 2.21
C GLY A 326 -3.61 -41.39 3.58
N SER A 327 -2.30 -41.66 3.69
CA SER A 327 -1.53 -41.60 4.94
C SER A 327 -1.26 -40.17 5.37
N ILE A 328 -0.93 -39.29 4.41
CA ILE A 328 -0.60 -37.90 4.68
C ILE A 328 -1.81 -37.03 4.36
N ASN A 329 -2.19 -36.15 5.29
CA ASN A 329 -3.32 -35.25 5.15
C ASN A 329 -2.94 -33.83 5.57
N LEU A 330 -3.17 -32.88 4.67
CA LEU A 330 -3.12 -31.45 4.96
C LEU A 330 -4.55 -30.95 5.15
N GLN A 331 -4.91 -30.61 6.39
CA GLN A 331 -6.21 -30.03 6.73
C GLN A 331 -6.05 -28.53 6.95
N CYS A 332 -6.87 -27.72 6.29
CA CYS A 332 -6.80 -26.27 6.40
C CYS A 332 -8.14 -25.68 6.81
N ARG A 333 -8.10 -24.75 7.77
CA ARG A 333 -9.24 -23.92 8.16
C ARG A 333 -9.36 -22.73 7.20
N LEU A 334 -10.57 -22.47 6.77
CA LEU A 334 -10.96 -21.33 5.95
C LEU A 334 -11.52 -20.22 6.84
N GLU A 335 -11.13 -19.00 6.54
CA GLU A 335 -11.76 -17.78 7.04
C GLU A 335 -12.41 -17.06 5.86
N ASP A 336 -13.62 -16.55 6.06
CA ASP A 336 -14.29 -15.72 5.07
C ASP A 336 -13.79 -14.28 5.18
N MET A 337 -13.25 -13.78 4.08
CA MET A 337 -12.84 -12.39 3.91
C MET A 337 -13.63 -11.78 2.76
N ASP A 338 -14.77 -11.18 3.08
CA ASP A 338 -15.65 -10.50 2.12
C ASP A 338 -16.15 -11.44 1.00
N GLY A 339 -16.59 -12.64 1.37
CA GLY A 339 -17.03 -13.67 0.41
C GLY A 339 -15.89 -14.46 -0.23
N HIS A 340 -14.63 -14.21 0.17
CA HIS A 340 -13.48 -14.99 -0.26
C HIS A 340 -13.00 -15.90 0.86
N ALA A 341 -13.17 -17.21 0.67
CA ALA A 341 -12.63 -18.21 1.59
C ALA A 341 -11.10 -18.31 1.45
N ILE A 342 -10.39 -17.91 2.49
CA ILE A 342 -8.92 -17.94 2.57
C ILE A 342 -8.46 -18.95 3.62
N ALA A 343 -7.38 -19.67 3.34
CA ALA A 343 -6.82 -20.58 4.34
C ALA A 343 -6.08 -19.76 5.41
N SER A 344 -6.50 -19.86 6.67
CA SER A 344 -5.89 -19.11 7.78
C SER A 344 -4.92 -19.94 8.62
N SER A 345 -5.20 -21.23 8.75
CA SER A 345 -4.30 -22.19 9.40
C SER A 345 -4.39 -23.55 8.74
N CYS A 346 -3.31 -24.33 8.80
CA CYS A 346 -3.30 -25.70 8.31
C CYS A 346 -2.52 -26.63 9.23
N SER A 347 -2.93 -27.91 9.29
CA SER A 347 -2.22 -28.96 10.01
C SER A 347 -1.89 -30.09 9.03
N LEU A 348 -0.63 -30.50 9.01
CA LEU A 348 -0.12 -31.63 8.22
C LEU A 348 0.12 -32.82 9.14
N VAL A 349 -0.58 -33.92 8.87
CA VAL A 349 -0.50 -35.16 9.64
C VAL A 349 -0.10 -36.35 8.78
N ASP A 350 0.57 -37.32 9.38
CA ASP A 350 0.93 -38.63 8.81
C ASP A 350 0.35 -39.73 9.71
N GLY A 351 -0.76 -40.32 9.29
CA GLY A 351 -1.60 -41.17 10.14
C GLY A 351 -2.12 -40.40 11.35
N ALA A 352 -1.63 -40.77 12.55
CA ALA A 352 -1.95 -40.11 13.81
C ALA A 352 -0.88 -39.12 14.29
N SER A 353 0.25 -39.01 13.57
CA SER A 353 1.36 -38.14 13.94
C SER A 353 1.19 -36.75 13.32
N LEU A 354 1.26 -35.70 14.15
CA LEU A 354 1.35 -34.33 13.68
C LEU A 354 2.77 -34.06 13.16
N LEU A 355 2.89 -33.73 11.87
CA LEU A 355 4.16 -33.32 11.28
C LEU A 355 4.40 -31.82 11.47
N ALA A 356 3.37 -30.99 11.25
CA ALA A 356 3.47 -29.55 11.40
C ALA A 356 2.09 -28.86 11.49
N ASP A 357 2.05 -27.78 12.26
CA ASP A 357 0.99 -26.77 12.22
C ASP A 357 1.52 -25.50 11.54
N PHE A 358 0.71 -24.92 10.66
CA PHE A 358 1.04 -23.74 9.85
C PHE A 358 0.11 -22.59 10.23
N ASP A 359 0.71 -21.48 10.65
CA ASP A 359 0.06 -20.21 11.00
C ASP A 359 0.34 -19.09 9.97
N GLN A 360 1.18 -19.38 8.97
CA GLN A 360 1.53 -18.49 7.88
C GLN A 360 1.24 -19.21 6.57
N VAL A 361 0.03 -19.03 6.06
CA VAL A 361 -0.51 -19.83 4.98
C VAL A 361 -0.56 -19.03 3.67
N GLY A 362 0.16 -19.51 2.66
CA GLY A 362 0.11 -19.04 1.27
C GLY A 362 -0.29 -20.17 0.31
N ARG A 363 -0.38 -19.88 -1.00
CA ARG A 363 -0.76 -20.90 -2.00
C ARG A 363 0.43 -21.71 -2.50
N ASP A 364 1.64 -21.18 -2.37
CA ASP A 364 2.89 -21.78 -2.85
C ASP A 364 3.86 -22.07 -1.70
N ARG A 365 3.61 -21.52 -0.51
CA ARG A 365 4.36 -21.77 0.72
C ARG A 365 3.48 -21.69 1.96
N LEU A 366 3.67 -22.63 2.88
CA LEU A 366 3.19 -22.55 4.25
C LEU A 366 4.38 -22.50 5.21
N SER A 367 4.22 -21.84 6.35
CA SER A 367 5.22 -21.77 7.41
C SER A 367 4.57 -21.85 8.79
N GLY A 368 5.28 -22.45 9.73
CA GLY A 368 4.77 -22.72 11.07
C GLY A 368 5.77 -23.53 11.90
N GLN A 369 5.28 -24.48 12.70
CA GLN A 369 6.09 -25.25 13.65
C GLN A 369 5.70 -26.73 13.67
N ASN A 370 6.64 -27.61 14.02
CA ASN A 370 6.34 -29.02 14.34
C ASN A 370 5.93 -29.19 15.81
N ALA A 371 5.65 -30.44 16.22
CA ALA A 371 5.31 -30.77 17.60
C ALA A 371 6.40 -30.42 18.63
N ASP A 372 7.67 -30.34 18.20
CA ASP A 372 8.82 -29.95 19.04
C ASP A 372 9.03 -28.43 19.09
N GLY A 373 8.21 -27.63 18.40
CA GLY A 373 8.35 -26.18 18.28
C GLY A 373 9.42 -25.73 17.29
N MET A 374 10.01 -26.64 16.50
CA MET A 374 10.96 -26.29 15.46
C MET A 374 10.25 -25.64 14.27
N PRO A 375 10.83 -24.59 13.66
CA PRO A 375 10.25 -23.97 12.47
C PRO A 375 10.11 -24.98 11.33
N VAL A 376 8.97 -24.97 10.63
CA VAL A 376 8.73 -25.83 9.47
C VAL A 376 8.22 -25.00 8.30
N ARG A 377 8.63 -25.38 7.09
CA ARG A 377 8.13 -24.82 5.84
C ARG A 377 7.63 -25.95 4.94
N LEU A 378 6.48 -25.74 4.31
CA LEU A 378 5.98 -26.59 3.24
C LEU A 378 5.97 -25.74 1.97
N VAL A 379 6.84 -26.07 1.01
CA VAL A 379 7.05 -25.28 -0.21
C VAL A 379 6.63 -26.08 -1.43
N ARG A 380 5.86 -25.46 -2.32
CA ARG A 380 5.40 -26.11 -3.53
C ARG A 380 6.54 -26.29 -4.51
N LEU A 381 6.64 -27.47 -5.10
CA LEU A 381 7.59 -27.72 -6.18
C LEU A 381 6.98 -27.32 -7.53
N PRO A 382 7.76 -26.66 -8.42
CA PRO A 382 7.32 -26.42 -9.79
C PRO A 382 7.04 -27.76 -10.48
N ARG A 383 6.01 -27.77 -11.34
CA ARG A 383 5.63 -28.94 -12.14
C ARG A 383 6.57 -29.17 -13.31
#